data_AF-A0A0Q6W2P7-F1
#
_entry.id   AF-A0A0Q6W2P7-F1
#
_cell.length_a   1.000
_cell.length_b   1.000
_cell.length_c   1.000
_cell.angle_alpha   90.00
_cell.angle_beta   90.00
_cell.angle_gamma   90.00
#
_symmetry.space_group_name_H-M   'P 1'
#
loop_
_entity.id
_entity.type
_entity.pdbx_description
1 polymer ?
#
loop_
_entity_poly.entity_id
_entity_poly.type
_entity_poly.pdbx_seq_one_letter_code
_entity_poly.pdbx_strand_id
1 'polypeptide(L)'
;MRLTILPAAATVATLVAISLGATAASTPAADPRLDGIKQIERSACVRLGNTGPGAPKNLKLVPKYCACVAKAYWDNIPKAEVDELMNNGQSAAVDQRKDQRMAAARAACQAT
;
A
#
# COMPACT_ATOMS: atom_id res chain seq x y z
N MET A 1 -64.81 -19.26 0.19
CA MET A 1 -64.99 -18.21 1.22
C MET A 1 -63.63 -17.58 1.48
N ARG A 2 -63.52 -16.26 1.22
CA ARG A 2 -62.34 -15.45 1.50
C ARG A 2 -62.33 -15.12 3.00
N LEU A 3 -61.22 -15.35 3.70
CA LEU A 3 -60.94 -14.66 4.96
C LEU A 3 -59.54 -14.03 4.88
N THR A 4 -59.58 -12.73 4.60
CA THR A 4 -58.54 -11.74 4.79
C THR A 4 -58.32 -11.48 6.29
N ILE A 5 -57.09 -11.60 6.78
CA ILE A 5 -56.68 -10.99 8.04
C ILE A 5 -55.34 -10.28 7.79
N LEU A 6 -55.37 -8.95 7.86
CA LEU A 6 -54.20 -8.07 7.78
C LEU A 6 -53.33 -8.16 9.06
N PRO A 7 -52.02 -7.89 8.95
CA PRO A 7 -51.09 -7.94 10.07
C PRO A 7 -51.15 -6.69 10.96
N ALA A 8 -51.20 -6.89 12.27
CA ALA A 8 -51.03 -5.83 13.26
C ALA A 8 -49.55 -5.47 13.41
N ALA A 9 -49.23 -4.21 13.12
CA ALA A 9 -47.92 -3.61 13.27
C ALA A 9 -47.53 -3.50 14.75
N ALA A 10 -46.40 -4.09 15.12
CA ALA A 10 -45.68 -3.77 16.34
C ALA A 10 -44.30 -3.23 15.94
N THR A 11 -44.22 -1.90 15.85
CA THR A 11 -42.97 -1.16 15.67
C THR A 11 -42.17 -1.18 16.97
N VAL A 12 -41.13 -2.02 17.04
CA VAL A 12 -40.07 -1.87 18.04
C VAL A 12 -38.88 -1.22 17.34
N ALA A 13 -38.76 0.08 17.59
CA ALA A 13 -37.59 0.87 17.21
C ALA A 13 -36.41 0.46 18.10
N THR A 14 -35.58 -0.47 17.62
CA THR A 14 -34.26 -0.72 18.21
C THR A 14 -33.23 0.02 17.38
N LEU A 15 -32.88 1.22 17.86
CA LEU A 15 -31.67 1.94 17.46
C LEU A 15 -30.44 1.06 17.74
N VAL A 16 -29.88 0.45 16.70
CA VAL A 16 -28.47 0.05 16.70
C VAL A 16 -27.79 0.88 15.63
N ALA A 17 -27.33 2.05 16.07
CA ALA A 17 -26.34 2.80 15.35
C ALA A 17 -24.95 2.15 15.54
N ILE A 18 -24.08 2.42 14.57
CA ILE A 18 -22.61 2.28 14.59
C ILE A 18 -22.15 0.81 14.48
N SER A 19 -21.60 0.35 13.36
CA SER A 19 -20.35 0.89 12.82
C SER A 19 -20.27 0.64 11.32
N LEU A 20 -20.15 1.73 10.55
CA LEU A 20 -19.45 1.69 9.28
C LEU A 20 -18.15 0.92 9.51
N GLY A 21 -18.01 -0.23 8.87
CA GLY A 21 -16.72 -0.80 8.54
C GLY A 21 -16.02 0.12 7.55
N ALA A 22 -15.70 1.33 7.98
CA ALA A 22 -14.59 2.07 7.44
C ALA A 22 -13.38 1.21 7.83
N THR A 23 -12.97 0.32 6.93
CA THR A 23 -11.54 0.07 6.78
C THR A 23 -10.93 1.46 6.64
N ALA A 24 -10.46 2.00 7.75
CA ALA A 24 -9.54 3.11 7.74
C ALA A 24 -8.41 2.60 6.85
N ALA A 25 -8.47 2.98 5.58
CA ALA A 25 -7.31 2.94 4.72
C ALA A 25 -6.36 3.88 5.44
N SER A 26 -5.51 3.30 6.29
CA SER A 26 -4.41 3.96 6.95
C SER A 26 -3.69 4.67 5.83
N THR A 27 -3.92 5.97 5.72
CA THR A 27 -3.42 6.77 4.60
C THR A 27 -1.92 6.55 4.59
N PRO A 28 -1.38 5.96 3.50
CA PRO A 28 0.04 5.75 3.41
C PRO A 28 0.69 7.13 3.47
N ALA A 29 1.42 7.36 4.56
CA ALA A 29 2.13 8.60 4.81
C ALA A 29 3.61 8.26 4.76
N ALA A 30 4.39 9.12 4.11
CA ALA A 30 5.85 8.98 4.09
C ALA A 30 6.38 8.97 5.54
N ASP A 31 6.86 7.80 5.99
CA ASP A 31 7.43 7.64 7.32
C ASP A 31 8.94 7.92 7.27
N PRO A 32 9.46 8.92 8.04
CA PRO A 32 10.89 9.25 8.06
C PRO A 32 11.78 8.09 8.49
N ARG A 33 11.26 7.14 9.28
CA ARG A 33 12.03 5.96 9.71
C ARG A 33 12.42 5.06 8.55
N LEU A 34 11.73 5.16 7.42
CA LEU A 34 12.01 4.41 6.21
C LEU A 34 13.09 5.07 5.33
N ASP A 35 13.57 6.27 5.64
CA ASP A 35 14.53 6.98 4.78
C ASP A 35 15.84 6.21 4.60
N GLY A 36 16.33 5.56 5.67
CA GLY A 36 17.48 4.67 5.59
C GLY A 36 17.24 3.46 4.67
N ILE A 37 16.06 2.84 4.76
CA ILE A 37 15.68 1.69 3.92
C ILE A 37 15.57 2.12 2.45
N LYS A 38 14.91 3.25 2.18
CA LYS A 38 14.81 3.85 0.84
C LYS A 38 16.20 4.13 0.26
N GLN A 39 17.14 4.63 1.06
CA GLN A 39 18.52 4.88 0.63
C GLN A 39 19.28 3.58 0.30
N ILE A 40 19.13 2.54 1.11
CA ILE A 40 19.75 1.23 0.88
C ILE A 40 19.20 0.62 -0.41
N GLU A 41 17.88 0.58 -0.58
CA GLU A 41 17.25 0.01 -1.78
C GLU A 41 17.58 0.80 -3.04
N ARG A 42 17.59 2.14 -2.97
CA ARG A 42 18.07 2.99 -4.07
C ARG A 42 19.49 2.60 -4.47
N SER A 43 20.39 2.45 -3.50
CA SER A 43 21.80 2.12 -3.76
C SER A 43 21.96 0.72 -4.36
N ALA A 44 21.18 -0.26 -3.87
CA ALA A 44 21.13 -1.60 -4.43
C ALA A 44 20.61 -1.58 -5.89
N CYS A 45 19.52 -0.85 -6.15
CA CYS A 45 18.94 -0.68 -7.48
C CYS A 45 19.94 -0.07 -8.47
N VAL A 46 20.68 0.97 -8.06
CA VAL A 46 21.72 1.61 -8.88
C VAL A 46 22.86 0.64 -9.17
N ARG A 47 23.36 -0.09 -8.15
CA ARG A 47 24.43 -1.08 -8.30
C ARG A 47 24.05 -2.24 -9.22
N LEU A 48 22.79 -2.67 -9.17
CA LEU A 48 22.26 -3.75 -10.02
C LEU A 48 22.12 -3.34 -11.48
N GLY A 49 22.38 -2.08 -11.84
CA GLY A 49 22.47 -1.68 -13.25
C GLY A 49 21.16 -1.76 -14.00
N ASN A 50 20.02 -1.68 -13.30
CA ASN A 50 18.71 -1.46 -13.90
C ASN A 50 18.12 -2.67 -14.68
N THR A 51 17.99 -3.83 -14.03
CA THR A 51 17.57 -5.10 -14.66
C THR A 51 16.06 -5.39 -14.65
N GLY A 52 15.21 -4.46 -14.22
CA GLY A 52 13.76 -4.70 -14.12
C GLY A 52 12.95 -4.21 -15.33
N PRO A 53 11.75 -4.76 -15.57
CA PRO A 53 10.85 -4.26 -16.61
C PRO A 53 10.52 -2.79 -16.39
N GLY A 54 10.62 -1.98 -17.45
CA GLY A 54 10.40 -0.51 -17.39
C GLY A 54 11.60 0.33 -16.97
N ALA A 55 12.75 -0.30 -16.74
CA ALA A 55 14.03 0.36 -16.51
C ALA A 55 14.41 1.33 -17.67
N PRO A 56 14.88 2.57 -17.39
CA PRO A 56 15.38 3.45 -18.44
C PRO A 56 16.60 2.86 -19.15
N LYS A 57 16.59 2.91 -20.49
CA LYS A 57 17.72 2.47 -21.34
C LYS A 57 18.98 3.32 -21.15
N ASN A 58 18.79 4.60 -20.79
CA ASN A 58 19.89 5.50 -20.51
C ASN A 58 20.37 5.33 -19.07
N LEU A 59 21.57 4.78 -18.90
CA LEU A 59 22.16 4.51 -17.59
C LEU A 59 22.32 5.77 -16.71
N LYS A 60 22.41 6.96 -17.32
CA LYS A 60 22.47 8.23 -16.57
C LYS A 60 21.17 8.54 -15.80
N LEU A 61 20.04 7.97 -16.23
CA LEU A 61 18.74 8.16 -15.58
C LEU A 61 18.47 7.14 -14.47
N VAL A 62 19.32 6.10 -14.35
CA VAL A 62 19.16 5.02 -13.35
C VAL A 62 19.07 5.56 -11.92
N PRO A 63 19.91 6.51 -11.45
CA PRO A 63 19.80 7.02 -10.10
C PRO A 63 18.45 7.69 -9.82
N LYS A 64 17.92 8.44 -10.79
CA LYS A 64 16.61 9.12 -10.68
C LYS A 64 15.47 8.10 -10.65
N TYR A 65 15.50 7.12 -11.54
CA TYR A 65 14.54 6.04 -11.59
C TYR A 65 14.53 5.22 -10.28
N CYS A 66 15.70 4.79 -9.80
CA CYS A 66 15.81 4.02 -8.56
C CYS A 66 15.33 4.82 -7.34
N ALA A 67 15.58 6.14 -7.30
CA ALA A 67 15.03 7.00 -6.26
C ALA A 67 13.50 7.08 -6.33
N CYS A 68 12.93 7.21 -7.53
CA CYS A 68 11.49 7.19 -7.74
C CYS A 68 10.88 5.87 -7.28
N VAL A 69 11.42 4.72 -7.68
CA VAL A 69 10.87 3.40 -7.34
C VAL A 69 10.89 3.16 -5.83
N ALA A 70 12.01 3.44 -5.16
CA ALA A 70 12.11 3.29 -3.70
C ALA A 70 11.09 4.19 -2.99
N LYS A 71 10.94 5.44 -3.43
CA LYS A 71 9.95 6.36 -2.88
C LYS A 71 8.52 5.86 -3.13
N ALA A 72 8.19 5.54 -4.37
CA ALA A 72 6.86 5.08 -4.77
C ALA A 72 6.46 3.77 -4.08
N TYR A 73 7.40 2.88 -3.78
CA TYR A 73 7.12 1.68 -3.01
C TYR A 73 6.87 2.01 -1.53
N TRP A 74 7.87 2.58 -0.84
CA TRP A 74 7.85 2.75 0.61
C TRP A 74 6.86 3.82 1.09
N ASP A 75 6.62 4.88 0.31
CA ASP A 75 5.65 5.92 0.67
C ASP A 75 4.19 5.43 0.55
N ASN A 76 3.95 4.31 -0.14
CA ASN A 76 2.62 3.71 -0.32
C ASN A 76 2.33 2.54 0.63
N ILE A 77 3.26 2.19 1.53
CA ILE A 77 3.02 1.14 2.53
C ILE A 77 2.15 1.69 3.66
N PRO A 78 1.07 0.98 4.05
CA PRO A 78 0.25 1.37 5.20
C PRO A 78 1.06 1.45 6.49
N LYS A 79 0.80 2.47 7.31
CA LYS A 79 1.53 2.72 8.56
C LYS A 79 1.60 1.49 9.49
N ALA A 80 0.53 0.71 9.60
CA ALA A 80 0.50 -0.49 10.44
C ALA A 80 1.56 -1.54 10.01
N GLU A 81 1.76 -1.69 8.70
CA GLU A 81 2.76 -2.61 8.14
C GLU A 81 4.18 -2.06 8.32
N VAL A 82 4.34 -0.74 8.23
CA VAL A 82 5.60 -0.05 8.56
C VAL A 82 5.95 -0.24 10.03
N ASP A 83 4.98 -0.06 10.92
CA ASP A 83 5.16 -0.25 12.37
C ASP A 83 5.54 -1.70 12.69
N GLU A 84 4.89 -2.68 12.07
CA GLU A 84 5.25 -4.09 12.18
C GLU A 84 6.68 -4.36 11.70
N LEU A 85 7.03 -3.86 10.51
CA LEU A 85 8.37 -4.01 9.93
C LEU A 85 9.45 -3.37 10.82
N MET A 86 9.21 -2.17 11.35
CA MET A 86 10.18 -1.46 12.18
C MET A 86 10.34 -2.09 13.57
N ASN A 87 9.28 -2.67 14.13
CA ASN A 87 9.31 -3.30 15.45
C ASN A 87 9.87 -4.73 15.42
N ASN A 88 9.53 -5.50 14.38
CA ASN A 88 9.84 -6.93 14.29
C ASN A 88 10.98 -7.25 13.31
N GLY A 89 11.43 -6.25 12.53
CA GLY A 89 12.38 -6.43 11.44
C GLY A 89 11.80 -7.07 10.18
N GLN A 90 10.53 -7.48 10.20
CA GLN A 90 9.81 -8.13 9.10
C GLN A 90 8.31 -7.84 9.18
N SER A 91 7.62 -7.91 8.05
CA SER A 91 6.14 -7.84 7.99
C SER A 91 5.65 -8.77 6.89
N ALA A 92 4.86 -9.77 7.27
CA ALA A 92 4.29 -10.73 6.32
C ALA A 92 3.41 -10.03 5.27
N ALA A 93 2.74 -8.95 5.67
CA ALA A 93 1.87 -8.16 4.80
C ALA A 93 2.65 -7.34 3.74
N VAL A 94 3.87 -6.92 4.09
CA VAL A 94 4.82 -6.30 3.14
C VAL A 94 5.35 -7.36 2.19
N ASP A 95 5.77 -8.52 2.69
CA ASP A 95 6.37 -9.58 1.90
C ASP A 95 5.39 -10.19 0.90
N GLN A 96 4.17 -10.54 1.33
CA GLN A 96 3.13 -11.14 0.48
C GLN A 96 2.74 -10.26 -0.72
N ARG A 97 2.84 -8.93 -0.58
CA ARG A 97 2.45 -7.96 -1.61
C ARG A 97 3.64 -7.24 -2.25
N LYS A 98 4.87 -7.65 -1.90
CA LYS A 98 6.10 -6.99 -2.34
C LYS A 98 6.17 -6.88 -3.85
N ASP A 99 6.01 -7.99 -4.56
CA ASP A 99 6.16 -8.02 -6.01
C ASP A 99 5.10 -7.19 -6.73
N GLN A 100 3.84 -7.29 -6.29
CA GLN A 100 2.75 -6.49 -6.84
C GLN A 100 2.98 -4.99 -6.64
N ARG A 101 3.35 -4.57 -5.42
CA ARG A 101 3.63 -3.17 -5.09
C ARG A 101 4.89 -2.66 -5.79
N MET A 102 5.93 -3.48 -5.92
CA MET A 102 7.13 -3.15 -6.67
C MET A 102 6.85 -3.00 -8.16
N ALA A 103 6.00 -3.84 -8.75
CA ALA A 103 5.58 -3.70 -10.14
C ALA A 103 4.82 -2.37 -10.36
N ALA A 104 3.91 -2.02 -9.45
CA ALA A 104 3.20 -0.75 -9.48
C ALA A 104 4.15 0.46 -9.32
N ALA A 105 5.10 0.39 -8.39
CA ALA A 105 6.11 1.43 -8.18
C ALA A 105 7.01 1.61 -9.41
N ARG A 106 7.45 0.50 -10.04
CA ARG A 106 8.20 0.55 -11.30
C ARG A 106 7.39 1.19 -12.40
N ALA A 107 6.13 0.77 -12.60
CA ALA A 107 5.22 1.31 -13.60
C ALA A 107 5.02 2.83 -13.44
N ALA A 108 4.83 3.31 -12.20
CA ALA A 108 4.71 4.74 -11.92
C ALA A 108 5.97 5.55 -12.27
N CYS A 109 7.14 4.91 -12.32
CA CYS A 109 8.42 5.56 -12.51
C CYS A 109 9.02 5.41 -13.92
N GLN A 110 8.39 4.67 -14.84
CA GLN A 110 8.93 4.38 -16.18
C GLN A 110 9.10 5.62 -17.08
N ALA A 111 8.43 6.73 -16.74
CA ALA A 111 8.44 7.97 -17.52
C ALA A 111 9.27 9.12 -16.89
N THR A 112 10.03 8.84 -15.82
CA THR A 112 10.70 9.87 -14.99
C THR A 112 12.15 10.14 -15.38
#